data_AF-A0A3D8SNV5-F1
#
_entry.id   AF-A0A3D8SNV5-F1
#
_cell.length_a   1.000
_cell.length_b   1.000
_cell.length_c   1.000
_cell.angle_alpha   90.00
_cell.angle_beta   90.00
_cell.angle_gamma   90.00
#
_symmetry.space_group_name_H-M   'P 1'
#
loop_
_entity.id
_entity.type
_entity.pdbx_description
1 polymer ?
#
loop_
_entity_poly.entity_id
_entity_poly.type
_entity_poly.pdbx_seq_one_letter_code
_entity_poly.pdbx_strand_id
1 'polypeptide(L)'
;MATAYNVLAIGIAGYKNMTPEQMGESARQMAEEAIKYNLVVDGILIHSDLPSDERSELQKKLQSKNWAVVSIGGGLRLGSENTRLLEDVMNMVLSTVQPTPKLAFPTMPNEMIPTFQRLLAL
;
A
#
# COMPACT_ATOMS: atom_id res chain seq x y z
N MET A 1 -3.45 26.02 3.44
CA MET A 1 -2.70 24.93 2.77
C MET A 1 -3.64 23.76 2.63
N ALA A 2 -3.75 23.14 1.45
CA ALA A 2 -4.52 21.90 1.32
C ALA A 2 -3.82 20.80 2.15
N THR A 3 -4.58 20.10 3.00
CA THR A 3 -4.05 18.99 3.81
C THR A 3 -3.58 17.88 2.87
N ALA A 4 -2.37 17.36 3.09
CA ALA A 4 -1.85 16.24 2.31
C ALA A 4 -2.61 14.94 2.63
N TYR A 5 -2.79 14.09 1.63
CA TYR A 5 -3.46 12.80 1.81
C TYR A 5 -2.45 11.71 2.13
N ASN A 6 -2.59 11.07 3.29
CA ASN A 6 -1.76 9.92 3.64
C ASN A 6 -2.23 8.68 2.88
N VAL A 7 -1.30 8.00 2.24
CA VAL A 7 -1.52 6.74 1.52
C VAL A 7 -0.58 5.68 2.05
N LEU A 8 -1.10 4.51 2.38
CA LEU A 8 -0.29 3.34 2.73
C LEU A 8 -0.29 2.35 1.56
N ALA A 9 0.88 1.92 1.11
CA ALA A 9 1.04 0.85 0.14
C ALA A 9 1.52 -0.44 0.83
N ILE A 10 0.78 -1.52 0.65
CA ILE A 10 1.07 -2.87 1.16
C ILE A 10 1.38 -3.77 -0.04
N GLY A 11 2.54 -4.44 0.00
CA GLY A 11 3.00 -5.37 -1.04
C GLY A 11 3.60 -6.65 -0.46
N ILE A 12 3.86 -7.64 -1.31
CA ILE A 12 4.56 -8.87 -0.92
C ILE A 12 6.08 -8.69 -1.14
N ALA A 13 6.87 -9.07 -0.14
CA ALA A 13 8.32 -9.18 -0.27
C ALA A 13 8.69 -10.22 -1.35
N GLY A 14 9.62 -9.87 -2.26
CA GLY A 14 10.07 -10.76 -3.33
C GLY A 14 9.19 -10.75 -4.61
N TYR A 15 8.16 -9.91 -4.68
CA TYR A 15 7.40 -9.75 -5.92
C TYR A 15 8.30 -9.24 -7.08
N LYS A 16 8.24 -9.94 -8.22
CA LYS A 16 8.95 -9.65 -9.49
C LYS A 16 10.47 -9.72 -9.50
N ASN A 17 11.14 -10.25 -8.46
CA ASN A 17 12.62 -10.35 -8.42
C ASN A 17 13.33 -9.03 -8.77
N MET A 18 12.75 -7.89 -8.38
CA MET A 18 13.39 -6.59 -8.59
C MET A 18 14.65 -6.48 -7.73
N THR A 19 15.71 -5.90 -8.27
CA THR A 19 16.90 -5.59 -7.46
C THR A 19 16.60 -4.44 -6.49
N PRO A 20 17.36 -4.28 -5.38
CA PRO A 20 17.25 -3.12 -4.49
C PRO A 20 17.29 -1.78 -5.23
N GLU A 21 18.14 -1.66 -6.25
CA GLU A 21 18.25 -0.45 -7.08
C GLU A 21 16.97 -0.17 -7.87
N GLN A 22 16.39 -1.22 -8.47
CA GLN A 22 15.13 -1.09 -9.22
C GLN A 22 13.96 -0.73 -8.31
N MET A 23 13.91 -1.31 -7.10
CA MET A 23 12.93 -0.93 -6.08
C MET A 23 13.11 0.53 -5.64
N GLY A 24 14.36 0.95 -5.41
CA GLY A 24 14.70 2.32 -5.02
C GLY A 24 14.30 3.36 -6.06
N GLU A 25 14.60 3.12 -7.35
CA GLU A 25 14.23 4.04 -8.41
C GLU A 25 12.72 4.08 -8.63
N SER A 26 12.02 2.94 -8.56
CA SER A 26 10.56 2.91 -8.64
C SER A 26 9.91 3.68 -7.47
N ALA A 27 10.46 3.57 -6.26
CA ALA A 27 9.97 4.30 -5.10
C ALA A 27 10.23 5.81 -5.24
N ARG A 28 11.38 6.20 -5.78
CA ARG A 28 11.74 7.60 -6.03
C ARG A 28 10.80 8.25 -7.03
N GLN A 29 10.55 7.60 -8.17
CA GLN A 29 9.62 8.09 -9.19
C GLN A 29 8.20 8.24 -8.64
N MET A 30 7.75 7.27 -7.85
CA MET A 30 6.45 7.34 -7.19
C MET A 30 6.36 8.52 -6.21
N ALA A 31 7.43 8.77 -5.42
CA ALA A 31 7.47 9.88 -4.48
C ALA A 31 7.44 11.24 -5.20
N GLU A 32 8.20 11.40 -6.29
CA GLU A 32 8.19 12.62 -7.10
C GLU A 32 6.81 12.90 -7.71
N GLU A 33 6.12 11.86 -8.17
CA GLU A 33 4.78 12.00 -8.72
C GLU A 33 3.72 12.26 -7.63
N ALA A 34 3.83 11.59 -6.48
CA ALA A 34 2.95 11.77 -5.33
C ALA A 34 2.95 13.22 -4.82
N ILE A 35 4.11 13.88 -4.80
CA ILE A 35 4.25 15.28 -4.37
C ILE A 35 3.39 16.22 -5.23
N LYS A 36 3.28 15.97 -6.54
CA LYS A 36 2.47 16.79 -7.46
C LYS A 36 0.99 16.80 -7.09
N TYR A 37 0.52 15.76 -6.40
CA TYR A 37 -0.86 15.56 -6.01
C TYR A 37 -1.08 15.68 -4.49
N ASN A 38 -0.11 16.23 -3.76
CA ASN A 38 -0.17 16.42 -2.31
C ASN A 38 -0.41 15.08 -1.56
N LEU A 39 0.20 14.00 -2.05
CA LEU A 39 0.13 12.67 -1.46
C LEU A 39 1.38 12.40 -0.62
N VAL A 40 1.18 11.85 0.58
CA VAL A 40 2.25 11.30 1.42
C VAL A 40 2.14 9.78 1.39
N VAL A 41 3.04 9.13 0.65
CA VAL A 41 3.01 7.68 0.44
C VAL A 41 4.01 7.01 1.36
N ASP A 42 3.51 6.11 2.22
CA ASP A 42 4.32 5.18 2.99
C ASP A 42 4.15 3.76 2.43
N GLY A 43 5.16 2.90 2.59
CA GLY A 43 5.12 1.50 2.18
C GLY A 43 5.36 0.52 3.33
N ILE A 44 4.86 -0.69 3.19
CA ILE A 44 5.25 -1.88 3.96
C ILE A 44 5.22 -3.11 3.06
N LEU A 45 6.26 -3.95 3.16
CA LEU A 45 6.32 -5.25 2.50
C LEU A 45 6.08 -6.33 3.55
N ILE A 46 5.29 -7.34 3.20
CA ILE A 46 4.99 -8.48 4.05
C ILE A 46 5.31 -9.79 3.32
N HIS A 47 5.65 -10.84 4.06
CA HIS A 47 5.85 -12.17 3.49
C HIS A 47 4.51 -12.89 3.30
N SER A 48 4.50 -13.87 2.39
CA SER A 48 3.31 -14.63 2.00
C SER A 48 2.67 -15.41 3.16
N ASP A 49 3.46 -15.76 4.17
CA ASP A 49 3.02 -16.46 5.39
C ASP A 49 2.62 -15.49 6.52
N LEU A 50 2.91 -14.20 6.38
CA LEU A 50 2.63 -13.12 7.34
C LEU A 50 2.91 -13.54 8.80
N PRO A 51 4.18 -13.70 9.18
CA PRO A 51 4.56 -14.11 10.52
C PRO A 51 4.06 -13.10 11.58
N SER A 52 3.98 -13.53 12.83
CA SER A 52 3.29 -12.78 13.90
C SER A 52 3.92 -11.41 14.20
N ASP A 53 5.22 -11.29 14.01
CA ASP A 53 5.97 -10.03 14.13
C ASP A 53 5.60 -9.05 13.01
N GLU A 54 5.58 -9.48 11.75
CA GLU A 54 5.12 -8.64 10.63
C GLU A 54 3.65 -8.28 10.75
N ARG A 55 2.81 -9.21 11.22
CA ARG A 55 1.40 -8.92 11.54
C ARG A 55 1.29 -7.78 12.54
N SER A 56 2.12 -7.81 13.59
CA SER A 56 2.16 -6.76 14.62
C SER A 56 2.69 -5.44 14.07
N GLU A 57 3.69 -5.48 13.18
CA GLU A 57 4.22 -4.29 12.51
C GLU A 57 3.18 -3.66 11.58
N LEU A 58 2.48 -4.47 10.78
CA LEU A 58 1.41 -4.02 9.90
C LEU A 58 0.30 -3.35 10.71
N GLN A 59 -0.12 -3.93 11.85
CA GLN A 59 -1.10 -3.29 12.74
C GLN A 59 -0.63 -1.93 13.24
N LYS A 60 0.62 -1.83 13.73
CA LYS A 60 1.20 -0.55 14.17
C LYS A 60 1.23 0.47 13.04
N LYS A 61 1.58 0.04 11.82
CA LYS A 61 1.62 0.91 10.64
C LYS A 61 0.22 1.41 10.28
N LEU A 62 -0.79 0.53 10.30
CA LEU A 62 -2.19 0.90 10.07
C LEU A 62 -2.71 1.92 11.09
N GLN A 63 -2.26 1.87 12.34
CA GLN A 63 -2.64 2.81 13.40
C GLN A 63 -1.82 4.12 13.40
N SER A 64 -0.71 4.18 12.66
CA SER A 64 0.26 5.28 12.79
C SER A 64 -0.21 6.62 12.25
N LYS A 65 -1.17 6.61 11.31
CA LYS A 65 -1.69 7.81 10.64
C LYS A 65 -3.16 7.61 10.28
N ASN A 66 -3.87 8.71 10.08
CA ASN A 66 -5.18 8.68 9.40
C ASN A 66 -4.94 8.50 7.90
N TRP A 67 -5.11 7.26 7.42
CA TRP A 67 -4.93 6.91 6.02
C TRP A 67 -6.15 7.30 5.20
N ALA A 68 -5.96 8.10 4.15
CA ALA A 68 -7.01 8.41 3.20
C ALA A 68 -7.24 7.25 2.22
N VAL A 69 -6.13 6.58 1.85
CA VAL A 69 -6.14 5.39 0.97
C VAL A 69 -5.21 4.32 1.55
N VAL A 70 -5.65 3.07 1.48
CA VAL A 70 -4.77 1.90 1.65
C VAL A 70 -4.74 1.13 0.33
N SER A 71 -3.56 1.06 -0.26
CA SER A 71 -3.26 0.35 -1.49
C SER A 71 -2.75 -1.05 -1.17
N ILE A 72 -3.42 -2.06 -1.69
CA ILE A 72 -3.05 -3.47 -1.52
C ILE A 72 -2.69 -4.01 -2.90
N GLY A 73 -1.39 -4.19 -3.15
CA GLY A 73 -0.84 -4.51 -4.47
C GLY A 73 0.42 -5.37 -4.38
N GLY A 74 1.35 -5.19 -5.32
CA GLY A 74 2.69 -5.79 -5.22
C GLY A 74 2.71 -7.31 -5.08
N GLY A 75 1.89 -8.03 -5.86
CA GLY A 75 1.88 -9.50 -5.87
C GLY A 75 0.81 -10.15 -4.98
N LEU A 76 0.23 -9.45 -3.99
CA LEU A 76 -0.84 -10.01 -3.14
C LEU A 76 -2.05 -10.48 -3.96
N ARG A 77 -2.28 -9.90 -5.14
CA ARG A 77 -3.41 -10.20 -6.01
C ARG A 77 -3.10 -11.21 -7.12
N LEU A 78 -1.84 -11.61 -7.25
CA LEU A 78 -1.34 -12.38 -8.40
C LEU A 78 -1.00 -13.80 -7.96
N GLY A 79 -2.03 -14.54 -7.57
CA GLY A 79 -1.89 -15.94 -7.16
C GLY A 79 -3.02 -16.37 -6.23
N SER A 80 -3.64 -17.51 -6.52
CA SER A 80 -4.67 -18.09 -5.64
C SER A 80 -4.12 -18.43 -4.25
N GLU A 81 -2.83 -18.72 -4.16
CA GLU A 81 -2.08 -18.97 -2.93
C GLU A 81 -2.09 -17.77 -1.96
N ASN A 82 -2.25 -16.56 -2.48
CA ASN A 82 -2.28 -15.33 -1.67
C ASN A 82 -3.69 -14.89 -1.28
N THR A 83 -4.75 -15.61 -1.69
CA THR A 83 -6.15 -15.22 -1.43
C THR A 83 -6.41 -15.05 0.06
N ARG A 84 -6.00 -16.02 0.88
CA ARG A 84 -6.16 -15.96 2.34
C ARG A 84 -5.39 -14.78 2.94
N LEU A 85 -4.18 -14.52 2.45
CA LEU A 85 -3.39 -13.38 2.93
C LEU A 85 -4.05 -12.05 2.56
N LEU A 86 -4.59 -11.93 1.35
CA LEU A 86 -5.33 -10.76 0.91
C LEU A 86 -6.55 -10.51 1.80
N GLU A 87 -7.34 -11.54 2.08
CA GLU A 87 -8.49 -11.46 3.01
C GLU A 87 -8.06 -11.01 4.41
N ASP A 88 -7.00 -11.61 4.95
CA ASP A 88 -6.45 -11.25 6.26
C ASP A 88 -6.02 -9.78 6.33
N VAL A 89 -5.29 -9.31 5.32
CA VAL A 89 -4.83 -7.91 5.22
C VAL A 89 -6.03 -6.98 5.09
N MET A 90 -6.99 -7.28 4.22
CA MET A 90 -8.19 -6.46 4.05
C MET A 90 -8.99 -6.35 5.35
N ASN A 91 -9.23 -7.46 6.05
CA ASN A 91 -9.92 -7.49 7.32
C ASN A 91 -9.18 -6.69 8.40
N MET A 92 -7.85 -6.75 8.41
CA MET A 92 -7.03 -5.96 9.32
C MET A 92 -7.17 -4.45 9.04
N VAL A 93 -7.12 -4.04 7.77
CA VAL A 93 -7.29 -2.65 7.37
C VAL A 93 -8.67 -2.13 7.82
N LEU A 94 -9.73 -2.87 7.51
CA LEU A 94 -11.11 -2.48 7.81
C LEU A 94 -11.42 -2.42 9.31
N SER A 95 -10.75 -3.25 10.12
CA SER A 95 -10.93 -3.26 11.57
C SER A 95 -10.04 -2.25 12.31
N THR A 96 -8.89 -1.88 11.73
CA THR A 96 -7.88 -1.06 12.41
C THR A 96 -7.96 0.42 12.05
N VAL A 97 -8.26 0.74 10.78
CA VAL A 97 -8.17 2.12 10.28
C VAL A 97 -9.53 2.80 10.38
N GLN A 98 -9.58 3.91 11.12
CA GLN A 98 -10.78 4.75 11.29
C GLN A 98 -10.42 6.24 11.05
N PRO A 99 -11.22 7.00 10.28
CA PRO A 99 -12.34 6.53 9.45
C PRO A 99 -11.89 5.52 8.39
N THR A 100 -12.80 4.65 7.95
CA THR A 100 -12.47 3.59 6.97
C THR A 100 -11.85 4.21 5.71
N PRO A 101 -10.64 3.75 5.31
CA PRO A 101 -9.92 4.31 4.17
C PRO A 101 -10.56 3.85 2.86
N LYS A 102 -10.27 4.56 1.76
CA LYS A 102 -10.54 4.00 0.44
C LYS A 102 -9.53 2.88 0.15
N LEU A 103 -10.01 1.75 -0.36
CA LEU A 103 -9.13 0.64 -0.75
C LEU A 103 -8.75 0.77 -2.22
N ALA A 104 -7.46 0.64 -2.50
CA ALA A 104 -6.90 0.65 -3.85
C ALA A 104 -6.26 -0.70 -4.15
N PHE A 105 -6.46 -1.17 -5.38
CA PHE A 105 -5.92 -2.43 -5.85
C PHE A 105 -5.21 -2.22 -7.19
N PRO A 106 -4.11 -1.44 -7.25
CA PRO A 106 -3.36 -1.26 -8.48
C PRO A 106 -2.71 -2.59 -8.89
N THR A 107 -2.76 -2.92 -10.18
CA THR A 107 -2.20 -4.17 -10.71
C THR A 107 -0.70 -4.00 -10.96
N MET A 108 -0.30 -2.79 -11.36
CA MET A 108 1.09 -2.42 -11.62
C MET A 108 1.48 -1.13 -10.87
N PRO A 109 2.77 -0.93 -10.54
CA PRO A 109 3.23 0.27 -9.84
C PRO A 109 2.86 1.58 -10.53
N ASN A 110 2.91 1.63 -11.87
CA ASN A 110 2.55 2.81 -12.67
C ASN A 110 1.04 3.14 -12.64
N GLU A 111 0.19 2.25 -12.11
CA GLU A 111 -1.24 2.50 -11.94
C GLU A 111 -1.57 3.09 -10.55
N MET A 112 -0.61 3.16 -9.63
CA MET A 112 -0.83 3.60 -8.26
C MET A 112 -1.33 5.04 -8.21
N ILE A 113 -0.60 5.98 -8.81
CA ILE A 113 -0.95 7.40 -8.76
C ILE A 113 -2.29 7.69 -9.47
N PRO A 114 -2.55 7.22 -10.71
CA PRO A 114 -3.86 7.36 -11.34
C PRO A 114 -5.01 6.79 -10.50
N THR A 115 -4.76 5.67 -9.81
CA THR A 115 -5.75 5.08 -8.90
C THR A 115 -6.04 5.99 -7.71
N PHE A 116 -5.01 6.58 -7.11
CA PHE A 116 -5.17 7.48 -5.97
C PHE A 116 -5.89 8.77 -6.36
N GLN A 117 -5.56 9.35 -7.51
CA GLN A 117 -6.27 10.52 -8.05
C GLN A 117 -7.76 10.24 -8.22
N ARG A 118 -8.12 9.13 -8.87
CA ARG A 118 -9.52 8.72 -9.06
C ARG A 118 -10.25 8.54 -7.72
N LEU A 119 -9.60 7.91 -6.74
CA LEU A 119 -10.21 7.68 -5.43
C LEU A 119 -10.35 8.96 -4.63
N LEU A 120 -9.41 9.89 -4.72
CA LEU A 120 -9.39 11.12 -3.92
C LEU A 120 -10.02 12.33 -4.63
N ALA A 121 -10.42 12.17 -5.90
CA ALA A 121 -10.95 13.24 -6.75
C ALA A 121 -9.97 14.43 -6.87
N LEU A 122 -8.69 14.11 -7.16
CA LEU A 122 -7.58 15.05 -7.33
C LEU A 122 -7.41 15.48 -8.79
#